data_AF-A0A920AEA0-F1
#
_entry.id   AF-A0A920AEA0-F1
#
_cell.length_a   1.000
_cell.length_b   1.000
_cell.length_c   1.000
_cell.angle_alpha   90.00
_cell.angle_beta   90.00
_cell.angle_gamma   90.00
#
_symmetry.space_group_name_H-M   'P 1'
#
loop_
_entity.id
_entity.type
_entity.pdbx_description
1 polymer ?
#
loop_
_entity_poly.entity_id
_entity_poly.type
_entity_poly.pdbx_seq_one_letter_code
_entity_poly.pdbx_strand_id
1 'polypeptide(L)'
;MKNIYSFILTCIISCGLQAQNCTDLFISEYVEGSYNNKAIELYNPTSEDIDLSNYALSRWSNGATTPLTTILSGTIEAHNAFVIALDKRNPNGEGYETPLWNGWYVFTDSISGLLDSVYTPEDDLMGRVDLFICPNYEDGTMYFNGNDAVTLETSSGDIIDIIGKIGEDPGEAWGDENDTYWTKDQTLIRKANVTNGFVYDPTQPYSFDPTLEWDSLPQNTFTELGQHLCDCSENTSITEYENLLNIYPNPNSTGLINIESTSAIKEIKIINVIGQNVFTKIMQETIFNESIEINPSLNGIYIMAVRLEKQRAYSEKNYS
;
A
#
# COMPACT_ATOMS: atom_id res chain seq x y z
N MET A 1 75.55 4.84 13.19
CA MET A 1 74.39 3.92 13.13
C MET A 1 73.18 4.64 13.72
N LYS A 2 72.30 5.17 12.86
CA LYS A 2 70.95 5.63 13.25
C LYS A 2 70.04 5.31 12.06
N ASN A 3 69.38 4.17 12.14
CA ASN A 3 68.40 3.74 11.14
C ASN A 3 67.08 4.41 11.49
N ILE A 4 66.61 5.30 10.62
CA ILE A 4 65.30 5.92 10.71
C ILE A 4 64.30 4.90 10.13
N TYR A 5 63.50 4.27 11.00
CA TYR A 5 62.40 3.42 10.58
C TYR A 5 61.19 4.30 10.26
N SER A 6 60.79 4.29 9.00
CA SER A 6 59.56 4.92 8.52
C SER A 6 58.35 4.14 9.05
N PHE A 7 57.55 4.75 9.92
CA PHE A 7 56.31 4.19 10.43
C PHE A 7 55.20 4.51 9.41
N ILE A 8 54.84 3.53 8.57
CA ILE A 8 53.66 3.65 7.70
C ILE A 8 52.45 3.36 8.57
N LEU A 9 51.68 4.42 8.89
CA LEU A 9 50.38 4.31 9.53
C LEU A 9 49.34 3.97 8.44
N THR A 10 49.03 2.69 8.28
CA THR A 10 47.94 2.24 7.43
C THR A 10 46.63 2.59 8.11
N CYS A 11 45.96 3.66 7.65
CA CYS A 11 44.62 4.00 8.08
C CYS A 11 43.66 2.98 7.45
N ILE A 12 43.26 1.96 8.21
CA ILE A 12 42.15 1.10 7.84
C ILE A 12 40.90 1.96 8.02
N ILE A 13 40.36 2.48 6.92
CA ILE A 13 39.01 3.02 6.91
C ILE A 13 38.11 1.80 7.10
N SER A 14 37.73 1.52 8.35
CA SER A 14 36.57 0.71 8.62
C SER A 14 35.38 1.51 8.13
N CYS A 15 34.93 1.23 6.91
CA CYS A 15 33.57 1.55 6.51
C CYS A 15 32.69 0.74 7.46
N GLY A 16 32.16 1.39 8.49
CA GLY A 16 31.12 0.78 9.29
C GLY A 16 29.95 0.57 8.37
N LEU A 17 29.64 -0.68 8.05
CA LEU A 17 28.28 -1.04 7.64
C LEU A 17 27.41 -0.54 8.79
N GLN A 18 26.67 0.54 8.60
CA GLN A 18 25.56 0.81 9.49
C GLN A 18 24.60 -0.35 9.28
N ALA A 19 24.34 -1.12 10.33
CA ALA A 19 23.31 -2.14 10.29
C ALA A 19 22.01 -1.41 9.97
N GLN A 20 21.47 -1.68 8.78
CA GLN A 20 20.18 -1.20 8.36
C GLN A 20 19.14 -1.97 9.19
N ASN A 21 18.42 -1.29 10.09
CA ASN A 21 17.62 -1.95 11.12
C ASN A 21 16.23 -2.35 10.59
N CYS A 22 16.21 -3.23 9.60
CA CYS A 22 15.02 -3.77 8.95
C CYS A 22 14.43 -4.93 9.74
N THR A 23 14.15 -4.68 11.01
CA THR A 23 13.93 -5.75 12.00
C THR A 23 12.49 -5.96 12.37
N ASP A 24 11.61 -4.99 12.08
CA ASP A 24 10.21 -5.03 12.47
C ASP A 24 9.33 -4.18 11.54
N LEU A 25 8.01 -4.31 11.70
CA LEU A 25 7.00 -3.51 11.02
C LEU A 25 7.17 -2.02 11.34
N PHE A 26 6.78 -1.18 10.39
CA PHE A 26 6.62 0.24 10.62
C PHE A 26 5.47 0.79 9.78
N ILE A 27 5.00 1.99 10.10
CA ILE A 27 3.95 2.67 9.35
C ILE A 27 4.59 3.25 8.09
N SER A 28 4.15 2.79 6.92
CA SER A 28 4.65 3.25 5.62
C SER A 28 3.74 4.30 4.98
N GLU A 29 2.45 4.32 5.30
CA GLU A 29 1.52 5.34 4.81
C GLU A 29 0.48 5.70 5.88
N TYR A 30 0.16 6.99 5.97
CA TYR A 30 -0.92 7.53 6.80
C TYR A 30 -1.87 8.33 5.92
N VAL A 31 -3.16 8.03 6.04
CA VAL A 31 -4.20 8.68 5.24
C VAL A 31 -5.21 9.33 6.16
N GLU A 32 -5.22 10.66 6.18
CA GLU A 32 -6.34 11.46 6.63
C GLU A 32 -6.99 12.14 5.42
N GLY A 33 -7.96 11.44 4.85
CA GLY A 33 -8.77 11.94 3.76
C GLY A 33 -10.07 12.59 4.24
N SER A 34 -10.89 12.95 3.24
CA SER A 34 -12.22 13.51 3.49
C SER A 34 -13.13 12.50 4.17
N TYR A 35 -14.01 12.98 5.06
CA TYR A 35 -14.98 12.15 5.77
C TYR A 35 -14.31 10.94 6.47
N ASN A 36 -14.71 9.74 6.08
CA ASN A 36 -14.28 8.48 6.67
C ASN A 36 -13.01 7.92 6.03
N ASN A 37 -12.41 8.58 5.02
CA ASN A 37 -11.17 8.13 4.41
C ASN A 37 -10.05 8.22 5.45
N LYS A 38 -9.83 7.09 6.12
CA LYS A 38 -8.89 6.91 7.22
C LYS A 38 -8.23 5.56 7.02
N ALA A 39 -6.92 5.59 6.77
CA ALA A 39 -6.14 4.39 6.58
C ALA A 39 -4.72 4.53 7.13
N ILE A 40 -4.18 3.39 7.53
CA ILE A 40 -2.80 3.22 7.97
C ILE A 40 -2.26 2.03 7.19
N GLU A 41 -1.14 2.21 6.52
CA GLU A 41 -0.39 1.13 5.88
C GLU A 41 0.79 0.73 6.74
N LEU A 42 0.94 -0.58 6.93
CA LEU A 42 2.11 -1.18 7.56
C LEU A 42 2.98 -1.82 6.48
N TYR A 43 4.30 -1.68 6.61
CA TYR A 43 5.26 -2.37 5.76
C TYR A 43 6.10 -3.37 6.56
N ASN A 44 6.31 -4.55 5.98
CA ASN A 44 7.19 -5.58 6.52
C ASN A 44 8.54 -5.56 5.78
N PRO A 45 9.59 -4.93 6.34
CA PRO A 45 10.90 -4.90 5.71
C PRO A 45 11.69 -6.21 5.88
N THR A 46 11.16 -7.19 6.61
CA THR A 46 11.86 -8.42 6.94
C THR A 46 11.73 -9.48 5.84
N SER A 47 12.56 -10.51 5.92
CA SER A 47 12.54 -11.65 4.99
C SER A 47 11.53 -12.74 5.34
N GLU A 48 10.74 -12.55 6.40
CA GLU A 48 9.78 -13.54 6.89
C GLU A 48 8.39 -12.93 6.98
N ASP A 49 7.36 -13.78 6.87
CA ASP A 49 5.99 -13.36 7.05
C ASP A 49 5.72 -13.00 8.52
N ILE A 50 4.97 -11.93 8.77
CA ILE A 50 4.64 -11.46 10.11
C ILE A 50 3.14 -11.63 10.39
N ASP A 51 2.81 -12.27 11.51
CA ASP A 51 1.45 -12.43 12.02
C ASP A 51 1.03 -11.19 12.81
N LEU A 52 0.03 -10.47 12.30
CA LEU A 52 -0.48 -9.22 12.87
C LEU A 52 -1.28 -9.42 14.16
N SER A 53 -1.63 -10.66 14.54
CA SER A 53 -2.31 -10.91 15.82
C SER A 53 -1.47 -10.55 17.05
N ASN A 54 -0.16 -10.35 16.86
CA ASN A 54 0.77 -9.86 17.87
C ASN A 54 0.97 -8.33 17.85
N TYR A 55 0.17 -7.61 17.06
CA TYR A 55 0.29 -6.17 16.89
C TYR A 55 -1.05 -5.48 17.12
N ALA A 56 -0.99 -4.19 17.45
CA ALA A 56 -2.14 -3.34 17.67
C ALA A 56 -1.90 -1.95 17.09
N LEU A 57 -2.99 -1.29 16.68
CA LEU A 57 -3.00 0.16 16.49
C LEU A 57 -3.66 0.82 17.68
N SER A 58 -3.13 1.97 18.07
CA SER A 58 -3.58 2.75 19.22
C SER A 58 -3.75 4.22 18.81
N ARG A 59 -4.88 4.83 19.19
CA ARG A 59 -5.15 6.25 18.97
C ARG A 59 -5.13 7.01 20.29
N TRP A 60 -4.34 8.07 20.34
CA TRP A 60 -4.20 8.97 21.46
C TRP A 60 -4.91 10.28 21.12
N SER A 61 -6.15 10.41 21.59
CA SER A 61 -7.03 11.48 21.13
C SER A 61 -6.61 12.84 21.68
N ASN A 62 -6.28 13.81 20.82
CA ASN A 62 -6.12 15.23 21.18
C ASN A 62 -5.22 15.43 22.43
N GLY A 63 -4.02 14.85 22.41
CA GLY A 63 -3.08 14.90 23.53
C GLY A 63 -3.44 14.04 24.76
N ALA A 64 -4.35 13.08 24.62
CA ALA A 64 -4.64 12.12 25.68
C ALA A 64 -3.41 11.27 26.04
N THR A 65 -3.39 10.79 27.28
CA THR A 65 -2.40 9.83 27.81
C THR A 65 -3.00 8.43 28.02
N THR A 66 -4.17 8.17 27.43
CA THR A 66 -4.81 6.86 27.44
C THR A 66 -5.34 6.61 26.04
N PRO A 67 -4.90 5.53 25.36
CA PRO A 67 -5.31 5.28 24.00
C PRO A 67 -6.62 4.51 23.92
N LEU A 68 -7.23 4.55 22.74
CA LEU A 68 -8.12 3.48 22.27
C LEU A 68 -7.30 2.54 21.39
N THR A 69 -7.34 1.25 21.70
CA THR A 69 -6.46 0.25 21.09
C THR A 69 -7.28 -0.82 20.38
N THR A 70 -6.81 -1.27 19.22
CA THR A 70 -7.40 -2.37 18.47
C THR A 70 -6.30 -3.35 18.06
N ILE A 71 -6.43 -4.60 18.50
CA ILE A 71 -5.54 -5.69 18.08
C ILE A 71 -5.81 -6.01 16.61
N LEU A 72 -4.74 -6.19 15.85
CA LEU A 72 -4.80 -6.46 14.42
C LEU A 72 -4.95 -7.97 14.15
N SER A 73 -5.16 -8.31 12.89
CA SER A 73 -5.26 -9.69 12.43
C SER A 73 -4.83 -9.81 10.99
N GLY A 74 -4.44 -11.01 10.57
CA GLY A 74 -3.93 -11.27 9.24
C GLY A 74 -2.42 -11.50 9.25
N THR A 75 -1.85 -11.58 8.06
CA THR A 75 -0.44 -11.85 7.86
C THR A 75 0.07 -10.94 6.76
N ILE A 76 1.20 -10.30 7.01
CA ILE A 76 1.92 -9.50 6.02
C ILE A 76 3.10 -10.32 5.53
N GLU A 77 3.11 -10.60 4.24
CA GLU A 77 4.19 -11.34 3.59
C GLU A 77 5.52 -10.56 3.70
N ALA A 78 6.64 -11.26 3.64
CA ALA A 78 7.97 -10.64 3.57
C ALA A 78 8.04 -9.56 2.46
N HIS A 79 8.59 -8.38 2.78
CA HIS A 79 8.73 -7.24 1.85
C HIS A 79 7.41 -6.75 1.23
N ASN A 80 6.29 -6.94 1.93
CA ASN A 80 4.98 -6.52 1.45
C ASN A 80 4.38 -5.44 2.36
N ALA A 81 3.37 -4.75 1.85
CA ALA A 81 2.57 -3.77 2.58
C ALA A 81 1.21 -4.36 2.95
N PHE A 82 0.57 -3.80 3.98
CA PHE A 82 -0.75 -4.22 4.46
C PHE A 82 -1.57 -3.00 4.89
N VAL A 83 -2.71 -2.79 4.24
CA VAL A 83 -3.53 -1.58 4.38
C VAL A 83 -4.69 -1.83 5.33
N ILE A 84 -4.77 -1.01 6.39
CA ILE A 84 -5.82 -1.05 7.41
C ILE A 84 -6.67 0.19 7.28
N ALA A 85 -7.99 0.05 7.17
CA ALA A 85 -8.91 1.18 7.04
C ALA A 85 -10.11 1.11 7.99
N LEU A 86 -10.74 2.25 8.19
CA LEU A 86 -11.97 2.38 8.96
C LEU A 86 -13.14 1.60 8.31
N ASP A 87 -13.81 0.72 9.06
CA ASP A 87 -14.93 -0.09 8.58
C ASP A 87 -16.25 0.69 8.54
N LYS A 88 -16.41 1.52 7.52
CA LYS A 88 -17.69 2.23 7.25
C LYS A 88 -18.31 1.74 5.94
N ARG A 89 -18.31 0.43 5.74
CA ARG A 89 -18.85 -0.22 4.53
C ARG A 89 -20.36 -0.40 4.56
N ASN A 90 -21.02 -0.32 5.72
CA ASN A 90 -22.46 -0.57 5.84
C ASN A 90 -23.30 0.65 5.38
N PRO A 91 -24.08 0.53 4.29
CA PRO A 91 -24.91 1.63 3.78
C PRO A 91 -26.19 1.90 4.60
N ASN A 92 -26.50 1.07 5.62
CA ASN A 92 -27.71 1.19 6.46
C ASN A 92 -27.44 1.77 7.87
N GLY A 93 -26.26 2.35 8.12
CA GLY A 93 -25.98 3.08 9.36
C GLY A 93 -26.82 4.36 9.48
N GLU A 94 -27.12 4.81 10.71
CA GLU A 94 -27.83 6.07 10.92
C GLU A 94 -26.94 7.28 10.52
N GLY A 95 -27.47 8.23 9.74
CA GLY A 95 -26.79 9.48 9.38
C GLY A 95 -26.56 9.67 7.87
N TYR A 96 -25.96 10.80 7.47
CA TYR A 96 -25.46 11.03 6.10
C TYR A 96 -24.14 10.25 5.90
N GLU A 97 -24.17 8.95 6.17
CA GLU A 97 -23.01 8.07 6.25
C GLU A 97 -22.48 7.78 4.85
N THR A 98 -21.51 8.56 4.42
CA THR A 98 -20.82 8.33 3.15
C THR A 98 -19.88 7.13 3.37
N PRO A 99 -19.92 6.07 2.51
CA PRO A 99 -18.88 5.04 2.52
C PRO A 99 -17.50 5.67 2.36
N LEU A 100 -16.39 4.96 2.59
CA LEU A 100 -15.06 5.42 2.17
C LEU A 100 -15.20 5.89 0.71
N TRP A 101 -15.20 7.21 0.50
CA TRP A 101 -15.83 7.83 -0.67
C TRP A 101 -14.74 8.31 -1.62
N ASN A 102 -14.82 7.84 -2.86
CA ASN A 102 -14.23 8.44 -4.03
C ASN A 102 -14.84 9.83 -4.33
N GLY A 103 -14.16 10.88 -3.93
CA GLY A 103 -14.29 12.12 -4.70
C GLY A 103 -13.83 11.84 -6.13
N TRP A 104 -14.73 11.75 -7.13
CA TRP A 104 -14.45 12.41 -8.40
C TRP A 104 -15.68 12.78 -9.26
N TYR A 105 -15.57 13.97 -9.82
CA TYR A 105 -16.35 14.48 -10.95
C TYR A 105 -16.22 13.54 -12.14
N VAL A 106 -17.32 12.95 -12.60
CA VAL A 106 -17.33 12.30 -13.90
C VAL A 106 -16.97 13.37 -14.95
N PHE A 107 -15.75 13.35 -15.47
CA PHE A 107 -15.42 14.15 -16.65
C PHE A 107 -16.08 13.49 -17.84
N THR A 108 -17.21 14.04 -18.24
CA THR A 108 -17.75 13.79 -19.55
C THR A 108 -16.92 14.60 -20.53
N ASP A 109 -16.38 13.94 -21.55
CA ASP A 109 -15.82 14.68 -22.67
C ASP A 109 -16.91 15.60 -23.22
N SER A 110 -16.68 16.91 -23.14
CA SER A 110 -17.63 17.94 -23.57
C SER A 110 -18.00 17.85 -25.06
N ILE A 111 -17.23 17.10 -25.86
CA ILE A 111 -17.43 16.92 -27.30
C ILE A 111 -18.18 15.62 -27.62
N SER A 112 -17.78 14.48 -27.05
CA SER A 112 -18.39 13.18 -27.33
C SER A 112 -19.47 12.74 -26.32
N GLY A 113 -19.53 13.37 -25.15
CA GLY A 113 -20.42 12.97 -24.05
C GLY A 113 -20.06 11.61 -23.43
N LEU A 114 -18.92 11.03 -23.82
CA LEU A 114 -18.43 9.76 -23.26
C LEU A 114 -17.72 10.01 -21.93
N LEU A 115 -17.78 9.02 -21.03
CA LEU A 115 -16.97 9.02 -19.82
C LEU A 115 -15.49 8.97 -20.22
N ASP A 116 -14.71 9.98 -19.81
CA ASP A 116 -13.28 10.07 -20.10
C ASP A 116 -12.44 9.15 -19.19
N SER A 117 -12.93 8.89 -17.97
CA SER A 117 -12.34 7.95 -17.02
C SER A 117 -13.40 6.98 -16.49
N VAL A 118 -13.20 5.68 -16.66
CA VAL A 118 -14.02 4.66 -16.01
C VAL A 118 -13.55 4.57 -14.57
N TYR A 119 -14.37 5.05 -13.62
CA TYR A 119 -14.15 4.79 -12.21
C TYR A 119 -14.18 3.28 -11.96
N THR A 120 -13.09 2.74 -11.41
CA THR A 120 -13.00 1.38 -10.90
C THR A 120 -12.93 1.43 -9.37
N PRO A 121 -13.83 0.74 -8.63
CA PRO A 121 -13.76 0.64 -7.16
C PRO A 121 -12.39 0.22 -6.61
N GLU A 122 -11.58 -0.44 -7.44
CA GLU A 122 -10.22 -0.85 -7.17
C GLU A 122 -9.21 0.32 -7.07
N ASP A 123 -9.52 1.49 -7.63
CA ASP A 123 -8.68 2.70 -7.52
C ASP A 123 -9.06 3.58 -6.31
N ASP A 124 -10.18 3.27 -5.65
CA ASP A 124 -10.58 3.94 -4.41
C ASP A 124 -9.94 3.27 -3.20
N LEU A 125 -9.95 3.96 -2.06
CA LEU A 125 -9.38 3.47 -0.81
C LEU A 125 -9.91 2.07 -0.48
N MET A 126 -11.22 1.84 -0.62
CA MET A 126 -11.85 0.55 -0.34
C MET A 126 -11.25 -0.61 -1.15
N GLY A 127 -10.78 -0.35 -2.38
CA GLY A 127 -10.13 -1.34 -3.23
C GLY A 127 -8.69 -1.68 -2.84
N ARG A 128 -8.09 -0.88 -1.96
CA ARG A 128 -6.71 -1.02 -1.47
C ARG A 128 -6.62 -1.69 -0.09
N VAL A 129 -7.74 -1.84 0.63
CA VAL A 129 -7.76 -2.28 2.04
C VAL A 129 -7.66 -3.79 2.17
N ASP A 130 -6.75 -4.26 3.02
CA ASP A 130 -6.65 -5.66 3.43
C ASP A 130 -7.48 -5.96 4.69
N LEU A 131 -7.54 -5.01 5.63
CA LEU A 131 -8.27 -5.15 6.89
C LEU A 131 -9.13 -3.92 7.22
N PHE A 132 -10.43 -4.16 7.40
CA PHE A 132 -11.36 -3.16 7.91
C PHE A 132 -11.57 -3.36 9.41
N ILE A 133 -11.37 -2.29 10.21
CA ILE A 133 -11.55 -2.30 11.67
C ILE A 133 -12.41 -1.11 12.13
N CYS A 134 -12.85 -1.11 13.39
CA CYS A 134 -13.59 0.00 14.00
C CYS A 134 -14.97 0.31 13.38
N PRO A 135 -15.88 -0.68 13.22
CA PRO A 135 -17.18 -0.46 12.58
C PRO A 135 -18.11 0.46 13.39
N ASN A 136 -17.91 0.51 14.71
CA ASN A 136 -18.67 1.36 15.62
C ASN A 136 -17.78 2.48 16.16
N TYR A 137 -18.37 3.62 16.52
CA TYR A 137 -17.63 4.77 17.04
C TYR A 137 -16.94 4.49 18.39
N GLU A 138 -17.45 3.54 19.18
CA GLU A 138 -16.84 3.17 20.47
C GLU A 138 -15.51 2.41 20.30
N ASP A 139 -15.30 1.75 19.15
CA ASP A 139 -14.05 1.10 18.77
C ASP A 139 -13.14 2.13 18.08
N GLY A 140 -12.79 3.22 18.78
CA GLY A 140 -12.41 4.50 18.16
C GLY A 140 -11.04 4.60 17.45
N THR A 141 -10.22 3.56 17.37
CA THR A 141 -8.82 3.67 16.90
C THR A 141 -8.68 4.33 15.52
N MET A 142 -9.50 3.95 14.53
CA MET A 142 -9.43 4.51 13.17
C MET A 142 -10.20 5.81 12.97
N TYR A 143 -10.86 6.35 14.01
CA TYR A 143 -11.50 7.67 13.96
C TYR A 143 -10.50 8.78 14.33
N PHE A 144 -9.25 8.63 13.91
CA PHE A 144 -8.23 9.66 14.10
C PHE A 144 -8.46 10.83 13.15
N ASN A 145 -7.96 12.00 13.55
CA ASN A 145 -7.83 13.17 12.71
C ASN A 145 -6.49 13.88 12.99
N GLY A 146 -6.26 15.02 12.36
CA GLY A 146 -4.93 15.61 12.24
C GLY A 146 -4.19 15.87 13.54
N ASN A 147 -4.90 16.04 14.66
CA ASN A 147 -4.31 16.36 15.95
C ASN A 147 -4.18 15.15 16.89
N ASP A 148 -4.60 13.97 16.45
CA ASP A 148 -4.43 12.74 17.21
C ASP A 148 -3.04 12.14 16.96
N ALA A 149 -2.46 11.50 17.97
CA ALA A 149 -1.30 10.64 17.77
C ALA A 149 -1.74 9.20 17.53
N VAL A 150 -1.05 8.49 16.64
CA VAL A 150 -1.33 7.10 16.27
C VAL A 150 -0.07 6.28 16.47
N THR A 151 -0.17 5.17 17.20
CA THR A 151 0.94 4.26 17.47
C THR A 151 0.69 2.89 16.88
N LEU A 152 1.77 2.29 16.35
CA LEU A 152 1.87 0.86 16.11
C LEU A 152 2.54 0.23 17.33
N GLU A 153 1.89 -0.76 17.91
CA GLU A 153 2.31 -1.39 19.17
C GLU A 153 2.36 -2.91 19.01
N THR A 154 3.23 -3.57 19.78
CA THR A 154 3.09 -5.00 20.04
C THR A 154 1.83 -5.24 20.87
N SER A 155 1.30 -6.46 20.88
CA SER A 155 0.18 -6.85 21.74
C SER A 155 0.51 -6.78 23.24
N SER A 156 1.81 -6.70 23.60
CA SER A 156 2.28 -6.41 24.96
C SER A 156 2.29 -4.92 25.32
N GLY A 157 2.08 -4.02 24.34
CA GLY A 157 2.02 -2.57 24.53
C GLY A 157 3.34 -1.84 24.29
N ASP A 158 4.34 -2.49 23.68
CA ASP A 158 5.59 -1.84 23.30
C ASP A 158 5.38 -1.06 22.00
N ILE A 159 5.68 0.24 22.00
CA ILE A 159 5.52 1.10 20.81
C ILE A 159 6.66 0.83 19.83
N ILE A 160 6.28 0.45 18.62
CA ILE A 160 7.18 0.14 17.50
C ILE A 160 7.32 1.35 16.59
N ASP A 161 6.23 2.11 16.42
CA ASP A 161 6.21 3.30 15.59
C ASP A 161 5.13 4.29 16.05
N ILE A 162 5.31 5.56 15.69
CA ILE A 162 4.40 6.64 16.09
C ILE A 162 4.31 7.74 15.03
N ILE A 163 3.08 8.21 14.82
CA ILE A 163 2.78 9.46 14.14
C ILE A 163 2.21 10.44 15.18
N GLY A 164 2.79 11.63 15.24
CA GLY A 164 2.46 12.63 16.24
C GLY A 164 3.16 12.41 17.59
N LYS A 165 2.60 12.97 18.66
CA LYS A 165 3.19 12.93 20.00
C LYS A 165 2.16 12.61 21.08
N ILE A 166 2.47 11.59 21.88
CA ILE A 166 1.64 11.20 23.02
C ILE A 166 1.65 12.30 24.09
N GLY A 167 0.47 12.64 24.61
CA GLY A 167 0.32 13.60 25.70
C GLY A 167 0.37 15.08 25.28
N GLU A 168 0.44 15.38 23.98
CA GLU A 168 0.46 16.74 23.44
C GLU A 168 -0.61 16.90 22.36
N ASP A 169 -1.29 18.05 22.36
CA ASP A 169 -2.26 18.42 21.33
C ASP A 169 -1.65 19.53 20.47
N PRO A 170 -1.42 19.30 19.15
CA PRO A 170 -0.87 20.31 18.25
C PRO A 170 -1.93 21.34 17.81
N GLY A 171 -3.16 21.25 18.32
CA GLY A 171 -4.29 22.07 17.93
C GLY A 171 -5.06 21.43 16.77
N GLU A 172 -4.66 21.73 15.54
CA GLU A 172 -5.38 21.28 14.33
C GLU A 172 -4.69 20.11 13.62
N ALA A 173 -3.35 20.14 13.57
CA ALA A 173 -2.58 19.11 12.91
C ALA A 173 -1.13 19.11 13.38
N TRP A 174 -0.48 17.96 13.29
CA TRP A 174 0.97 17.88 13.35
C TRP A 174 1.60 18.54 12.12
N GLY A 175 2.72 19.22 12.31
CA GLY A 175 3.32 20.07 11.29
C GLY A 175 4.82 20.20 11.41
N ASP A 176 5.39 20.96 10.47
CA ASP A 176 6.82 21.29 10.44
C ASP A 176 7.16 22.53 11.26
N GLU A 177 8.44 22.90 11.31
CA GLU A 177 8.92 24.10 12.01
C GLU A 177 8.33 25.43 11.49
N ASN A 178 7.65 25.42 10.33
CA ASN A 178 7.00 26.58 9.74
C ASN A 178 5.48 26.62 9.96
N ASP A 179 4.95 25.78 10.87
CA ASP A 179 3.53 25.64 11.17
C ASP A 179 2.68 25.17 9.96
N THR A 180 3.29 24.49 8.98
CA THR A 180 2.53 23.86 7.88
C THR A 180 1.88 22.58 8.41
N TYR A 181 0.60 22.36 8.13
CA TYR A 181 -0.09 21.12 8.52
C TYR A 181 0.25 19.96 7.59
N TRP A 182 0.67 18.85 8.19
CA TRP A 182 1.09 17.63 7.48
C TRP A 182 0.12 16.46 7.67
N THR A 183 -0.54 16.33 8.83
CA THR A 183 -1.46 15.20 9.06
C THR A 183 -2.88 15.52 8.60
N LYS A 184 -3.38 16.72 8.88
CA LYS A 184 -4.75 17.13 8.53
C LYS A 184 -4.97 17.19 7.03
N ASP A 185 -5.96 16.45 6.54
CA ASP A 185 -6.39 16.41 5.14
C ASP A 185 -5.23 16.10 4.17
N GLN A 186 -4.33 15.18 4.56
CA GLN A 186 -3.20 14.75 3.73
C GLN A 186 -3.06 13.23 3.71
N THR A 187 -2.37 12.77 2.67
CA THR A 187 -1.74 11.44 2.64
C THR A 187 -0.25 11.62 2.90
N LEU A 188 0.31 10.88 3.85
CA LEU A 188 1.74 10.89 4.16
C LEU A 188 2.35 9.55 3.77
N ILE A 189 3.43 9.58 3.01
CA ILE A 189 4.20 8.39 2.62
C ILE A 189 5.55 8.44 3.30
N ARG A 190 5.93 7.33 3.93
CA ARG A 190 7.25 7.17 4.55
C ARG A 190 8.32 7.20 3.45
N LYS A 191 9.44 7.86 3.71
CA LYS A 191 10.57 7.88 2.77
C LYS A 191 11.27 6.53 2.76
N ALA A 192 11.78 6.14 1.59
CA ALA A 192 12.44 4.83 1.40
C ALA A 192 13.66 4.60 2.30
N ASN A 193 14.38 5.66 2.66
CA ASN A 193 15.54 5.58 3.54
C ASN A 193 15.20 5.40 5.02
N VAL A 194 13.91 5.48 5.40
CA VAL A 194 13.42 5.19 6.74
C VAL A 194 13.10 3.71 6.80
N THR A 195 13.97 2.96 7.47
CA THR A 195 13.95 1.49 7.42
C THR A 195 13.29 0.82 8.63
N ASN A 196 12.81 1.63 9.58
CA ASN A 196 12.25 1.17 10.85
C ASN A 196 11.45 2.30 11.51
N GLY A 197 10.52 1.93 12.38
CA GLY A 197 9.68 2.86 13.12
C GLY A 197 10.45 3.70 14.15
N PHE A 198 9.80 4.76 14.62
CA PHE A 198 10.35 5.61 15.67
C PHE A 198 10.33 4.89 17.02
N VAL A 199 11.51 4.64 17.58
CA VAL A 199 11.67 4.00 18.90
C VAL A 199 11.31 4.99 20.00
N TYR A 200 10.10 4.85 20.54
CA TYR A 200 9.59 5.71 21.61
C TYR A 200 10.25 5.38 22.96
N ASP A 201 10.86 6.39 23.61
CA ASP A 201 11.35 6.32 24.99
C ASP A 201 10.62 7.36 25.85
N PRO A 202 9.75 6.95 26.81
CA PRO A 202 9.00 7.87 27.66
C PRO A 202 9.89 8.72 28.60
N THR A 203 11.17 8.37 28.73
CA THR A 203 12.13 9.11 29.56
C THR A 203 12.84 10.23 28.81
N GLN A 204 12.75 10.26 27.47
CA GLN A 204 13.39 11.25 26.63
C GLN A 204 12.36 12.18 26.00
N PRO A 205 12.64 13.50 25.94
CA PRO A 205 11.83 14.39 25.12
C PRO A 205 12.03 14.06 23.64
N TYR A 206 10.95 14.06 22.88
CA TYR A 206 10.99 14.00 21.42
C TYR A 206 9.99 14.98 20.83
N SER A 207 10.19 15.27 19.55
CA SER A 207 9.30 16.07 18.70
C SER A 207 8.95 15.23 17.48
N PHE A 208 7.75 15.43 16.96
CA PHE A 208 7.35 14.87 15.67
C PHE A 208 7.54 15.94 14.60
N ASP A 209 8.61 15.80 13.81
CA ASP A 209 8.83 16.59 12.59
C ASP A 209 8.64 15.67 11.38
N PRO A 210 7.51 15.78 10.67
CA PRO A 210 7.21 14.90 9.55
C PRO A 210 8.20 15.07 8.39
N THR A 211 8.85 16.25 8.25
CA THR A 211 9.75 16.52 7.12
C THR A 211 10.99 15.63 7.10
N LEU A 212 11.32 15.00 8.23
CA LEU A 212 12.47 14.12 8.33
C LEU A 212 12.18 12.76 7.67
N GLU A 213 10.99 12.21 7.92
CA GLU A 213 10.67 10.81 7.63
C GLU A 213 9.55 10.62 6.59
N TRP A 214 8.80 11.67 6.28
CA TRP A 214 7.59 11.60 5.46
C TRP A 214 7.64 12.57 4.28
N ASP A 215 6.99 12.16 3.19
CA ASP A 215 6.59 13.01 2.08
C ASP A 215 5.07 13.17 2.11
N SER A 216 4.57 14.38 1.86
CA SER A 216 3.13 14.68 1.85
C SER A 216 2.58 14.71 0.44
N LEU A 217 1.46 14.01 0.24
CA LEU A 217 0.63 14.02 -0.96
C LEU A 217 -0.73 14.64 -0.66
N PRO A 218 -1.41 15.20 -1.68
CA PRO A 218 -2.74 15.78 -1.51
C PRO A 218 -3.74 14.80 -0.88
N GLN A 219 -4.71 15.36 -0.15
CA GLN A 219 -5.87 14.65 0.40
C GLN A 219 -6.47 13.63 -0.58
N ASN A 220 -6.82 12.45 -0.06
CA ASN A 220 -7.42 11.35 -0.82
C ASN A 220 -6.54 10.79 -1.96
N THR A 221 -5.21 10.85 -1.80
CA THR A 221 -4.31 10.13 -2.69
C THR A 221 -4.11 8.71 -2.15
N PHE A 222 -4.45 7.70 -2.96
CA PHE A 222 -4.41 6.27 -2.60
C PHE A 222 -3.55 5.45 -3.57
N THR A 223 -2.82 6.12 -4.46
CA THR A 223 -2.14 5.47 -5.58
C THR A 223 -1.01 4.55 -5.11
N GLU A 224 -0.37 4.92 -4.00
CA GLU A 224 0.78 4.22 -3.42
C GLU A 224 0.40 3.17 -2.37
N LEU A 225 -0.85 3.15 -1.89
CA LEU A 225 -1.31 2.11 -0.99
C LEU A 225 -1.20 0.70 -1.60
N GLY A 226 -0.82 -0.25 -0.76
CA GLY A 226 -0.50 -1.64 -1.08
C GLY A 226 0.93 -1.86 -1.53
N GLN A 227 1.82 -0.86 -1.44
CA GLN A 227 3.24 -0.99 -1.77
C GLN A 227 4.09 0.05 -1.02
N HIS A 228 5.34 -0.29 -0.73
CA HIS A 228 6.28 0.67 -0.18
C HIS A 228 7.69 0.40 -0.68
N LEU A 229 8.37 1.45 -1.16
CA LEU A 229 9.78 1.38 -1.52
C LEU A 229 10.60 1.53 -0.23
N CYS A 230 11.39 0.53 0.12
CA CYS A 230 12.22 0.55 1.32
C CYS A 230 13.68 0.20 0.97
N ASP A 231 14.62 0.99 1.49
CA ASP A 231 16.05 0.81 1.22
C ASP A 231 16.66 -0.37 1.99
N CYS A 232 15.86 -1.15 2.71
CA CYS A 232 16.23 -2.23 3.64
C CYS A 232 17.16 -3.35 3.14
N SER A 233 17.63 -3.26 1.90
CA SER A 233 18.62 -4.15 1.33
C SER A 233 19.63 -3.38 0.45
N GLU A 234 20.90 -3.40 0.82
CA GLU A 234 22.02 -3.03 -0.09
C GLU A 234 22.26 -4.06 -1.22
N ASN A 235 21.33 -4.98 -1.44
CA ASN A 235 21.32 -5.83 -2.62
C ASN A 235 20.02 -5.61 -3.34
N THR A 236 20.04 -4.73 -4.34
CA THR A 236 19.16 -4.82 -5.51
C THR A 236 19.35 -6.18 -6.19
N SER A 237 18.86 -7.26 -5.57
CA SER A 237 18.01 -8.14 -6.32
C SER A 237 16.67 -7.42 -6.36
N ILE A 238 16.37 -6.81 -7.50
CA ILE A 238 14.99 -6.56 -7.84
C ILE A 238 14.33 -7.94 -7.76
N THR A 239 13.62 -8.25 -6.69
CA THR A 239 12.65 -9.32 -6.72
C THR A 239 11.49 -8.72 -7.48
N GLU A 240 11.61 -8.67 -8.81
CA GLU A 240 10.44 -8.53 -9.64
C GLU A 240 9.61 -9.76 -9.25
N TYR A 241 8.49 -9.54 -8.57
CA TYR A 241 7.38 -10.47 -8.69
C TYR A 241 6.94 -10.38 -10.15
N GLU A 242 7.71 -11.01 -11.04
CA GLU A 242 7.34 -11.27 -12.40
C GLU A 242 6.09 -12.14 -12.29
N ASN A 243 4.93 -11.49 -12.32
CA ASN A 243 3.68 -12.15 -12.64
C ASN A 243 3.81 -12.62 -14.08
N LEU A 244 4.48 -13.76 -14.27
CA LEU A 244 4.71 -14.39 -15.55
C LEU A 244 3.36 -14.83 -16.08
N LEU A 245 2.84 -14.06 -17.04
CA LEU A 245 1.68 -14.43 -17.83
C LEU A 245 2.17 -14.98 -19.17
N ASN A 246 2.10 -16.30 -19.33
CA ASN A 246 2.46 -16.97 -20.58
C ASN A 246 1.18 -17.30 -21.36
N ILE A 247 1.08 -16.77 -22.59
CA ILE A 247 -0.03 -17.03 -23.49
C ILE A 247 0.51 -17.71 -24.75
N TYR A 248 0.06 -18.94 -25.03
CA TYR A 248 0.57 -19.70 -26.16
C TYR A 248 -0.47 -20.71 -26.72
N PRO A 249 -0.37 -21.10 -28.00
CA PRO A 249 0.55 -20.57 -29.01
C PRO A 249 0.12 -19.18 -29.49
N ASN A 250 1.11 -18.32 -29.74
CA ASN A 250 0.95 -17.06 -30.45
C ASN A 250 2.00 -17.00 -31.58
N PRO A 251 1.61 -17.03 -32.87
CA PRO A 251 0.24 -17.06 -33.41
C PRO A 251 -0.50 -18.39 -33.21
N ASN A 252 -1.84 -18.35 -33.24
CA ASN A 252 -2.70 -19.53 -33.08
C ASN A 252 -3.46 -19.87 -34.38
N SER A 253 -3.34 -21.12 -34.85
CA SER A 253 -4.08 -21.65 -36.01
C SER A 253 -5.08 -22.76 -35.67
N THR A 254 -5.07 -23.27 -34.44
CA THR A 254 -5.93 -24.39 -33.99
C THR A 254 -7.18 -23.93 -33.27
N GLY A 255 -7.18 -22.68 -32.78
CA GLY A 255 -8.23 -22.13 -31.94
C GLY A 255 -8.08 -22.48 -30.46
N LEU A 256 -7.06 -23.23 -30.06
CA LEU A 256 -6.79 -23.54 -28.65
C LEU A 256 -5.71 -22.60 -28.10
N ILE A 257 -6.02 -21.80 -27.08
CA ILE A 257 -5.06 -20.91 -26.40
C ILE A 257 -4.89 -21.38 -24.96
N ASN A 258 -3.65 -21.57 -24.54
CA ASN A 258 -3.27 -21.84 -23.17
C ASN A 258 -2.75 -20.57 -22.52
N ILE A 259 -3.14 -20.39 -21.26
CA ILE A 259 -2.79 -19.24 -20.43
C ILE A 259 -2.26 -19.82 -19.12
N GLU A 260 -1.04 -19.45 -18.77
CA GLU A 260 -0.42 -19.81 -17.49
C GLU A 260 -0.03 -18.52 -16.78
N SER A 261 -0.32 -18.45 -15.49
CA SER A 261 0.05 -17.32 -14.65
C SER A 261 0.58 -17.79 -13.29
N THR A 262 1.56 -17.08 -12.76
CA THR A 262 2.01 -17.23 -11.37
C THR A 262 1.03 -16.64 -10.36
N SER A 263 0.07 -15.81 -10.82
CA SER A 263 -1.05 -15.29 -10.04
C SER A 263 -2.38 -15.89 -10.51
N ALA A 264 -3.36 -15.97 -9.60
CA ALA A 264 -4.64 -16.57 -9.92
C ALA A 264 -5.43 -15.73 -10.94
N ILE A 265 -5.93 -16.37 -11.99
CA ILE A 265 -6.68 -15.79 -13.09
C ILE A 265 -8.15 -15.59 -12.66
N LYS A 266 -8.65 -14.36 -12.75
CA LYS A 266 -10.05 -14.00 -12.46
C LYS A 266 -10.89 -13.82 -13.70
N GLU A 267 -10.32 -13.26 -14.77
CA GLU A 267 -11.04 -13.02 -16.02
C GLU A 267 -10.11 -13.13 -17.22
N ILE A 268 -10.62 -13.69 -18.32
CA ILE A 268 -9.99 -13.68 -19.63
C ILE A 268 -10.97 -13.04 -20.61
N LYS A 269 -10.49 -12.05 -21.37
CA LYS A 269 -11.27 -11.30 -22.35
C LYS A 269 -10.52 -11.25 -23.68
N ILE A 270 -11.23 -11.46 -24.78
CA ILE A 270 -10.69 -11.24 -26.12
C ILE A 270 -11.50 -10.14 -26.79
N ILE A 271 -10.81 -9.13 -27.29
CA ILE A 271 -11.39 -8.01 -28.03
C ILE A 271 -10.75 -7.92 -29.41
N ASN A 272 -11.52 -7.50 -30.41
CA ASN A 272 -10.95 -7.17 -31.72
C ASN A 272 -10.29 -5.79 -31.69
N VAL A 273 -9.59 -5.43 -32.78
CA VAL A 273 -8.91 -4.11 -32.91
C VAL A 273 -9.83 -2.90 -32.84
N ILE A 274 -11.15 -3.07 -32.97
CA ILE A 274 -12.14 -2.00 -32.82
C ILE A 274 -12.80 -2.01 -31.42
N GLY A 275 -12.24 -2.78 -30.47
CA GLY A 275 -12.67 -2.80 -29.06
C GLY A 275 -13.93 -3.62 -28.79
N GLN A 276 -14.48 -4.34 -29.77
CA GLN A 276 -15.63 -5.22 -29.55
C GLN A 276 -15.20 -6.50 -28.86
N ASN A 277 -15.99 -6.91 -27.84
CA ASN A 277 -15.79 -8.18 -27.17
C ASN A 277 -16.16 -9.36 -28.07
N VAL A 278 -15.24 -10.31 -28.15
CA VAL A 278 -15.36 -11.56 -28.92
C VAL A 278 -15.53 -12.75 -27.99
N PHE A 279 -14.91 -12.69 -26.81
CA PHE A 279 -14.94 -13.74 -25.81
C PHE A 279 -14.74 -13.15 -24.41
N THR A 280 -15.42 -13.72 -23.41
CA THR A 280 -15.20 -13.47 -21.99
C THR A 280 -15.39 -14.77 -21.21
N LYS A 281 -14.46 -15.05 -20.30
CA LYS A 281 -14.58 -16.12 -19.30
C LYS A 281 -14.17 -15.58 -17.94
N ILE A 282 -15.05 -15.76 -16.95
CA ILE A 282 -14.81 -15.38 -15.55
C ILE A 282 -14.58 -16.67 -14.76
N MET A 283 -13.53 -16.69 -13.94
CA MET A 283 -13.22 -17.83 -13.08
C MET A 283 -13.96 -17.73 -11.77
N GLN A 284 -14.55 -18.84 -11.35
CA GLN A 284 -15.26 -18.97 -10.07
C GLN A 284 -14.38 -19.57 -8.98
N GLU A 285 -13.26 -20.17 -9.36
CA GLU A 285 -12.29 -20.81 -8.48
C GLU A 285 -10.90 -20.22 -8.74
N THR A 286 -9.98 -20.41 -7.80
CA THR A 286 -8.58 -19.97 -7.92
C THR A 286 -7.85 -20.86 -8.92
N ILE A 287 -7.64 -20.33 -10.13
CA ILE A 287 -7.05 -21.07 -11.26
C ILE A 287 -5.78 -20.33 -11.71
N PHE A 288 -4.69 -21.06 -11.88
CA PHE A 288 -3.40 -20.52 -12.34
C PHE A 288 -3.07 -20.89 -13.79
N ASN A 289 -3.78 -21.88 -14.36
CA ASN A 289 -3.63 -22.32 -15.74
C ASN A 289 -5.00 -22.58 -16.38
N GLU A 290 -5.18 -22.13 -17.61
CA GLU A 290 -6.45 -22.26 -18.30
C GLU A 290 -6.24 -22.46 -19.80
N SER A 291 -7.09 -23.32 -20.39
CA SER A 291 -7.12 -23.53 -21.84
C SER A 291 -8.48 -23.08 -22.38
N ILE A 292 -8.48 -22.13 -23.30
CA ILE A 292 -9.69 -21.64 -23.96
C ILE A 292 -9.72 -22.06 -25.43
N GLU A 293 -10.92 -22.38 -25.90
CA GLU A 293 -11.18 -22.68 -27.31
C GLU A 293 -11.91 -21.49 -27.96
N ILE A 294 -11.30 -20.91 -28.98
CA ILE A 294 -11.85 -19.84 -29.81
C ILE A 294 -12.18 -20.38 -31.19
N ASN A 295 -13.18 -19.78 -31.84
CA ASN A 295 -13.58 -20.19 -33.18
C ASN A 295 -12.39 -20.07 -34.17
N PRO A 296 -11.93 -21.17 -34.80
CA PRO A 296 -10.79 -21.15 -35.72
C PRO A 296 -11.01 -20.29 -36.98
N SER A 297 -12.25 -19.90 -37.24
CA SER A 297 -12.62 -19.03 -38.36
C SER A 297 -12.30 -17.55 -38.10
N LEU A 298 -11.96 -17.19 -36.86
CA LEU A 298 -11.55 -15.82 -36.48
C LEU A 298 -10.14 -15.58 -37.00
N ASN A 299 -10.04 -14.74 -38.05
CA ASN A 299 -8.78 -14.36 -38.66
C ASN A 299 -8.53 -12.87 -38.40
N GLY A 300 -7.32 -12.53 -37.98
CA GLY A 300 -6.90 -11.14 -37.75
C GLY A 300 -6.25 -10.94 -36.39
N ILE A 301 -6.07 -9.67 -36.02
CA ILE A 301 -5.47 -9.28 -34.74
C ILE A 301 -6.56 -9.13 -33.68
N TYR A 302 -6.33 -9.75 -32.53
CA TYR A 302 -7.16 -9.65 -31.35
C TYR A 302 -6.28 -9.32 -30.16
N ILE A 303 -6.81 -8.57 -29.20
CA ILE A 303 -6.14 -8.29 -27.93
C ILE A 303 -6.75 -9.24 -26.90
N MET A 304 -5.91 -9.99 -26.21
CA MET A 304 -6.31 -10.76 -25.04
C MET A 304 -5.96 -9.94 -23.80
N ALA A 305 -6.94 -9.72 -22.94
CA ALA A 305 -6.76 -9.12 -21.63
C ALA A 305 -7.04 -10.19 -20.56
N VAL A 306 -6.08 -10.37 -19.65
CA VAL A 306 -6.20 -11.30 -18.53
C VAL A 306 -6.14 -10.50 -17.23
N ARG A 307 -7.10 -10.74 -16.34
CA ARG A 307 -7.17 -10.11 -15.01
C ARG A 307 -6.76 -11.12 -13.95
N LEU A 308 -5.81 -10.73 -13.09
CA LEU A 308 -5.24 -11.55 -12.03
C LEU A 308 -5.74 -11.09 -10.64
N GLU A 309 -5.59 -11.94 -9.62
CA GLU A 309 -6.12 -11.73 -8.25
C GLU A 309 -5.34 -10.67 -7.43
N LYS A 310 -4.07 -10.40 -7.74
CA LYS A 310 -3.27 -9.32 -7.13
C LYS A 310 -2.64 -8.45 -8.25
N GLN A 311 -3.25 -7.29 -8.50
CA GLN A 311 -2.84 -6.20 -9.40
C GLN A 311 -2.85 -6.39 -10.93
N ARG A 312 -3.27 -5.29 -11.59
CA ARG A 312 -3.31 -4.83 -13.00
C ARG A 312 -3.30 -5.84 -14.17
N ALA A 313 -4.25 -5.61 -15.08
CA ALA A 313 -4.39 -6.33 -16.35
C ALA A 313 -3.17 -6.13 -17.27
N TYR A 314 -2.59 -7.23 -17.74
CA TYR A 314 -1.58 -7.22 -18.79
C TYR A 314 -2.27 -7.41 -20.15
N SER A 315 -1.86 -6.62 -21.14
CA SER A 315 -2.28 -6.74 -22.53
C SER A 315 -1.03 -7.01 -23.37
N GLU A 316 -0.88 -8.22 -23.91
CA GLU A 316 0.08 -8.46 -24.98
C GLU A 316 -0.57 -8.14 -26.34
N LYS A 317 0.15 -7.35 -27.14
CA LYS A 317 -0.24 -7.03 -28.52
C LYS A 317 0.11 -8.20 -29.42
N ASN A 318 -0.90 -8.83 -29.99
CA ASN A 318 -0.70 -9.83 -31.03
C ASN A 318 -0.29 -9.15 -32.35
N TYR A 319 0.86 -9.54 -32.87
CA TYR A 319 1.24 -9.29 -34.26
C TYR A 319 0.96 -10.55 -35.06
N SER A 320 0.07 -10.42 -36.05
CA SER A 320 0.00 -11.32 -37.21
C SER A 320 0.87 -10.74 -38.33
#